data_AF-A0A7Y5BY20-F1
#
_entry.id   AF-A0A7Y5BY20-F1
#
_cell.length_a   1.000
_cell.length_b   1.000
_cell.length_c   1.000
_cell.angle_alpha   90.00
_cell.angle_beta   90.00
_cell.angle_gamma   90.00
#
_symmetry.space_group_name_H-M   'P 1'
#
loop_
_entity.id
_entity.type
_entity.pdbx_description
1 polymer ?
#
loop_
_entity_poly.entity_id
_entity_poly.type
_entity_poly.pdbx_seq_one_letter_code
_entity_poly.pdbx_strand_id
1 'polypeptide(L)'
;MATVISTGLLLKGLRAEFMAGFEQAQKDTVYQKWATRVVSNSDSERYRGLGTVPQMREWGNGREVKGLRTEAYNVANMKYEATLEVDRDEIADDQTGQIRLRASQLPIRAATHKDYLISLLLENGGTSGFNSYDFDREQARAIRREIVGLHARTMMLHLEAEEKIRKILTKEQFDKMRALMKE
;
A
#
# COMPACT_ATOMS: atom_id res chain seq x y z
N MET A 1 -11.45 1.94 -13.09
CA MET A 1 -12.02 3.13 -13.76
C MET A 1 -12.99 3.75 -12.76
N ALA A 2 -12.79 5.01 -12.38
CA ALA A 2 -13.74 5.72 -11.52
C ALA A 2 -14.49 6.71 -12.41
N THR A 3 -15.82 6.69 -12.39
CA THR A 3 -16.67 7.50 -13.27
C THR A 3 -17.77 8.17 -12.45
N VAL A 4 -17.99 9.46 -12.71
CA VAL A 4 -19.15 10.20 -12.22
C VAL A 4 -20.08 10.42 -13.40
N ILE A 5 -21.34 10.00 -13.28
CA ILE A 5 -22.33 10.05 -14.37
C ILE A 5 -23.24 11.26 -14.15
N SER A 6 -23.16 12.25 -15.05
CA SER A 6 -24.01 13.45 -15.05
C SER A 6 -24.31 13.86 -16.50
N THR A 7 -25.59 14.06 -16.83
CA THR A 7 -26.15 14.29 -18.18
C THR A 7 -26.06 15.76 -18.65
N GLY A 8 -24.85 16.33 -18.81
CA GLY A 8 -24.70 17.68 -19.39
C GLY A 8 -23.32 18.33 -19.26
N LEU A 9 -23.23 19.64 -19.60
CA LEU A 9 -22.01 20.49 -19.61
C LEU A 9 -21.16 20.39 -18.31
N LEU A 10 -21.81 20.03 -17.19
CA LEU A 10 -21.23 19.73 -15.88
C LEU A 10 -20.24 18.56 -15.89
N LEU A 11 -20.42 17.57 -16.78
CA LEU A 11 -19.56 16.38 -16.86
C LEU A 11 -18.12 16.71 -17.27
N LYS A 12 -17.93 17.67 -18.18
CA LYS A 12 -16.58 18.08 -18.61
C LYS A 12 -15.82 18.78 -17.49
N GLY A 13 -16.49 19.66 -16.74
CA GLY A 13 -15.91 20.34 -15.58
C GLY A 13 -15.55 19.36 -14.48
N LEU A 14 -16.47 18.45 -14.15
CA LEU A 14 -16.25 17.48 -13.09
C LEU A 14 -15.18 16.43 -13.45
N ARG A 15 -15.08 16.05 -14.73
CA ARG A 15 -13.97 15.25 -15.23
C ARG A 15 -12.63 15.99 -15.13
N ALA A 16 -12.59 17.28 -15.45
CA ALA A 16 -11.37 18.08 -15.28
C ALA A 16 -10.96 18.20 -13.80
N GLU A 17 -11.92 18.45 -12.90
CA GLU A 17 -11.67 18.46 -11.44
C GLU A 17 -11.15 17.10 -10.95
N PHE A 18 -11.74 15.99 -11.42
CA PHE A 18 -11.29 14.64 -11.10
C PHE A 18 -9.84 14.40 -11.57
N MET A 19 -9.53 14.72 -12.83
CA MET A 19 -8.19 14.50 -13.39
C MET A 19 -7.15 15.35 -12.67
N ALA A 20 -7.45 16.62 -12.36
CA ALA A 20 -6.56 17.48 -11.60
C ALA A 20 -6.30 16.94 -10.19
N GLY A 21 -7.34 16.49 -9.49
CA GLY A 21 -7.20 15.85 -8.17
C GLY A 21 -6.40 14.55 -8.23
N PHE A 22 -6.59 13.76 -9.30
CA PHE A 22 -5.89 12.50 -9.49
C PHE A 22 -4.40 12.71 -9.75
N GLU A 23 -4.05 13.64 -10.64
CA GLU A 23 -2.66 13.99 -10.94
C GLU A 23 -1.93 14.52 -9.70
N GLN A 24 -2.61 15.33 -8.88
CA GLN A 24 -2.02 15.84 -7.65
C GLN A 24 -1.78 14.71 -6.65
N ALA A 25 -2.80 13.86 -6.40
CA ALA A 25 -2.66 12.72 -5.50
C ALA A 25 -1.62 11.70 -5.99
N GLN A 26 -1.44 11.56 -7.30
CA GLN A 26 -0.46 10.64 -7.88
C GLN A 26 0.99 11.02 -7.53
N LYS A 27 1.29 12.32 -7.34
CA LYS A 27 2.63 12.78 -6.95
C LYS A 27 3.04 12.26 -5.56
N ASP A 28 2.05 12.06 -4.67
CA ASP A 28 2.27 11.63 -3.30
C ASP A 28 2.33 10.08 -3.17
N THR A 29 2.04 9.35 -4.25
CA THR A 29 2.03 7.88 -4.22
C THR A 29 3.44 7.29 -4.06
N VAL A 30 3.53 6.20 -3.28
CA VAL A 30 4.82 5.59 -2.90
C VAL A 30 5.17 4.33 -3.70
N TYR A 31 4.19 3.68 -4.35
CA TYR A 31 4.37 2.42 -5.07
C TYR A 31 5.50 2.49 -6.11
N GLN A 32 5.69 3.66 -6.72
CA GLN A 32 6.74 3.88 -7.72
C GLN A 32 8.16 3.80 -7.15
N LYS A 33 8.31 4.06 -5.85
CA LYS A 33 9.60 3.99 -5.13
C LYS A 33 9.87 2.58 -4.60
N TRP A 34 8.82 1.82 -4.31
CA TRP A 34 8.94 0.50 -3.65
C TRP A 34 8.93 -0.68 -4.61
N ALA A 35 8.36 -0.50 -5.81
CA ALA A 35 8.22 -1.58 -6.77
C ALA A 35 8.69 -1.19 -8.18
N THR A 36 9.31 -2.15 -8.87
CA THR A 36 9.58 -2.03 -10.30
C THR A 36 8.28 -2.17 -11.09
N ARG A 37 8.05 -1.25 -12.04
CA ARG A 37 6.89 -1.30 -12.91
C ARG A 37 7.18 -2.15 -14.15
N VAL A 38 6.34 -3.15 -14.38
CA VAL A 38 6.30 -3.93 -15.61
C VAL A 38 4.96 -3.67 -16.28
N VAL A 39 4.96 -3.31 -17.56
CA VAL A 39 3.73 -3.11 -18.32
C VAL A 39 3.19 -4.49 -18.70
N SER A 40 1.94 -4.76 -18.34
CA SER A 40 1.23 -5.98 -18.71
C SER A 40 0.14 -5.65 -19.73
N ASN A 41 0.09 -6.42 -20.81
CA ASN A 41 -0.91 -6.29 -21.88
C ASN A 41 -1.79 -7.54 -22.02
N SER A 42 -1.57 -8.58 -21.20
CA SER A 42 -2.30 -9.85 -21.24
C SER A 42 -3.31 -9.93 -20.09
N ASP A 43 -4.29 -10.84 -20.15
CA ASP A 43 -5.24 -11.03 -19.03
C ASP A 43 -4.57 -11.58 -17.75
N SER A 44 -3.44 -12.27 -17.91
CA SER A 44 -2.62 -12.74 -16.80
C SER A 44 -1.16 -12.80 -17.20
N GLU A 45 -0.26 -12.50 -16.26
CA GLU A 45 1.18 -12.67 -16.42
C GLU A 45 1.66 -13.85 -15.59
N ARG A 46 2.37 -14.78 -16.24
CA ARG A 46 2.97 -15.94 -15.58
C ARG A 46 4.44 -15.68 -15.33
N TYR A 47 4.82 -15.53 -14.07
CA TYR A 47 6.22 -15.41 -13.67
C TYR A 47 6.76 -16.78 -13.29
N ARG A 48 7.84 -17.19 -13.96
CA ARG A 48 8.55 -18.43 -13.66
C ARG A 48 9.90 -18.07 -13.04
N GLY A 49 10.02 -18.26 -11.73
CA GLY A 49 11.30 -18.16 -11.05
C GLY A 49 12.14 -19.40 -11.33
N LEU A 50 13.43 -19.22 -11.66
CA LEU A 50 14.40 -20.30 -11.44
C LEU A 50 14.64 -20.36 -9.93
N GLY A 51 14.25 -21.46 -9.30
CA GLY A 51 14.39 -21.64 -7.86
C GLY A 51 15.84 -21.71 -7.41
N THR A 52 16.01 -21.84 -6.10
CA THR A 52 17.32 -21.77 -5.45
C THR A 52 18.20 -22.97 -5.78
N VAL A 53 19.51 -22.73 -5.85
CA VAL A 53 20.54 -23.78 -5.95
C VAL A 53 20.41 -24.71 -4.74
N PRO A 54 20.56 -26.03 -4.91
CA PRO A 54 20.51 -26.97 -3.79
C PRO A 54 21.56 -26.63 -2.72
N GLN A 55 21.20 -26.84 -1.45
CA GLN A 55 22.14 -26.72 -0.33
C GLN A 55 23.27 -27.75 -0.43
N MET A 56 24.46 -27.35 0.01
CA MET A 56 25.61 -28.23 0.13
C MET A 56 25.31 -29.34 1.14
N ARG A 57 25.61 -30.58 0.76
CA ARG A 57 25.53 -31.75 1.63
C ARG A 57 26.93 -32.35 1.78
N GLU A 58 27.18 -32.96 2.93
CA GLU A 58 28.35 -33.81 3.11
C GLU A 58 28.44 -34.87 2.00
N TRP A 59 29.66 -35.11 1.55
CA TRP A 59 29.93 -36.02 0.44
C TRP A 59 29.65 -37.47 0.87
N GLY A 60 28.77 -38.16 0.13
CA GLY A 60 28.42 -39.56 0.36
C GLY A 60 28.66 -40.43 -0.88
N ASN A 61 27.80 -41.42 -1.12
CA ASN A 61 27.92 -42.31 -2.28
C ASN A 61 27.40 -41.64 -3.57
N GLY A 62 28.27 -40.87 -4.22
CA GLY A 62 28.06 -40.34 -5.57
C GLY A 62 27.42 -38.94 -5.64
N ARG A 63 27.34 -38.42 -6.86
CA ARG A 63 26.72 -37.12 -7.16
C ARG A 63 25.21 -37.26 -7.23
N GLU A 64 24.49 -36.53 -6.39
CA GLU A 64 23.03 -36.39 -6.50
C GLU A 64 22.71 -35.09 -7.22
N VAL A 65 22.33 -35.17 -8.50
CA VAL A 65 21.97 -34.00 -9.29
C VAL A 65 20.55 -33.59 -8.93
N LYS A 66 20.40 -32.43 -8.29
CA LYS A 66 19.09 -31.82 -8.03
C LYS A 66 18.83 -30.74 -9.08
N GLY A 67 17.70 -30.83 -9.76
CA GLY A 67 17.23 -29.78 -10.66
C GLY A 67 16.83 -28.53 -9.88
N LEU A 68 16.90 -27.36 -10.53
CA LEU A 68 16.39 -26.11 -9.96
C LEU A 68 14.87 -26.24 -9.79
N ARG A 69 14.38 -25.95 -8.57
CA ARG A 69 12.93 -25.93 -8.31
C ARG A 69 12.29 -24.90 -9.23
N THR A 70 11.30 -25.32 -10.03
CA THR A 70 10.53 -24.36 -10.82
C THR A 70 9.31 -23.95 -10.00
N GLU A 71 9.38 -22.80 -9.34
CA GLU A 71 8.20 -22.18 -8.76
C GLU A 71 7.68 -21.13 -9.74
N ALA A 72 6.38 -21.18 -10.02
CA ALA A 72 5.72 -20.22 -10.89
C ALA A 72 4.44 -19.73 -10.22
N TYR A 73 4.16 -18.45 -10.36
CA TYR A 73 2.90 -17.85 -9.94
C TYR A 73 2.29 -17.08 -11.10
N ASN A 74 0.96 -17.07 -11.13
CA ASN A 74 0.17 -16.35 -12.11
C ASN A 74 -0.41 -15.11 -11.44
N VAL A 75 -0.14 -13.94 -11.99
CA VAL A 75 -0.76 -12.69 -11.59
C VAL A 75 -1.86 -12.37 -12.59
N ALA A 76 -3.12 -12.46 -12.16
CA ALA A 76 -4.26 -12.08 -12.99
C ALA A 76 -4.45 -10.56 -12.97
N ASN A 77 -4.75 -9.96 -14.11
CA ASN A 77 -5.06 -8.55 -14.20
C ASN A 77 -6.50 -8.29 -13.73
N MET A 78 -6.62 -7.73 -12.52
CA MET A 78 -7.91 -7.39 -11.92
C MET A 78 -8.35 -5.99 -12.33
N LYS A 79 -9.65 -5.84 -12.63
CA LYS A 79 -10.29 -4.55 -12.91
C LYS A 79 -10.93 -4.02 -11.62
N TYR A 80 -10.63 -2.77 -11.30
CA TYR A 80 -11.16 -2.10 -10.11
C TYR A 80 -12.05 -0.92 -10.51
N GLU A 81 -13.14 -0.72 -9.77
CA GLU A 81 -14.12 0.34 -9.98
C GLU A 81 -14.45 1.03 -8.66
N ALA A 82 -14.68 2.33 -8.74
CA ALA A 82 -15.27 3.13 -7.67
C ALA A 82 -16.27 4.10 -8.31
N THR A 83 -17.54 3.93 -7.96
CA THR A 83 -18.65 4.69 -8.54
C THR A 83 -19.43 5.33 -7.40
N LEU A 84 -19.80 6.61 -7.59
CA LEU A 84 -20.58 7.39 -6.64
C LEU A 84 -21.87 7.82 -7.32
N GLU A 85 -22.99 7.34 -6.80
CA GLU A 85 -24.32 7.80 -7.13
C GLU A 85 -24.75 8.83 -6.09
N VAL A 86 -25.38 9.90 -6.56
CA VAL A 86 -25.88 10.97 -5.71
C VAL A 86 -27.25 11.34 -6.21
N ASP A 87 -28.22 11.37 -5.30
CA ASP A 87 -29.58 11.77 -5.64
C ASP A 87 -29.64 13.25 -6.04
N ARG A 88 -30.54 13.57 -6.96
CA ARG A 88 -30.67 14.94 -7.47
C ARG A 88 -31.18 15.88 -6.39
N ASP A 89 -32.10 15.41 -5.56
CA ASP A 89 -32.71 16.22 -4.50
C ASP A 89 -31.64 16.56 -3.44
N GLU A 90 -30.81 15.59 -3.07
CA GLU A 90 -29.65 15.79 -2.19
C GLU A 90 -28.65 16.82 -2.76
N ILE A 91 -28.42 16.83 -4.08
CA ILE A 91 -27.56 17.85 -4.72
C ILE A 91 -28.19 19.24 -4.63
N ALA A 92 -29.50 19.35 -4.82
CA ALA A 92 -30.21 20.61 -4.77
C ALA A 92 -30.27 21.18 -3.34
N ASP A 93 -30.37 20.30 -2.35
CA ASP A 93 -30.50 20.64 -0.93
C ASP A 93 -29.15 20.72 -0.19
N ASP A 94 -28.03 20.40 -0.84
CA ASP A 94 -26.69 20.45 -0.21
C ASP A 94 -26.24 21.90 0.07
N GLN A 95 -26.56 22.37 1.27
CA GLN A 95 -26.10 23.64 1.82
C GLN A 95 -24.69 23.57 2.40
N THR A 96 -24.17 22.36 2.65
CA THR A 96 -22.92 22.13 3.37
C THR A 96 -21.72 21.83 2.47
N GLY A 97 -21.97 21.55 1.19
CA GLY A 97 -20.95 21.16 0.21
C GLY A 97 -20.37 19.76 0.45
N GLN A 98 -21.05 18.93 1.23
CA GLN A 98 -20.58 17.59 1.59
C GLN A 98 -20.45 16.69 0.36
N ILE A 99 -21.38 16.80 -0.59
CA ILE A 99 -21.37 15.98 -1.80
C ILE A 99 -20.12 16.28 -2.62
N ARG A 100 -19.78 17.56 -2.77
CA ARG A 100 -18.57 17.99 -3.46
C ARG A 100 -17.31 17.48 -2.77
N LEU A 101 -17.26 17.48 -1.44
CA LEU A 101 -16.15 16.92 -0.67
C LEU A 101 -16.02 15.40 -0.85
N ARG A 102 -17.14 14.66 -0.95
CA ARG A 102 -17.09 13.22 -1.23
C ARG A 102 -16.64 12.92 -2.65
N ALA A 103 -17.12 13.69 -3.63
CA ALA A 103 -16.69 13.57 -5.01
C ALA A 103 -15.18 13.83 -5.17
N SER A 104 -14.62 14.82 -4.44
CA SER A 104 -13.19 15.13 -4.49
C SER A 104 -12.29 14.07 -3.81
N GLN A 105 -12.85 13.18 -2.99
CA GLN A 105 -12.12 12.05 -2.40
C GLN A 105 -11.92 10.88 -3.37
N LEU A 106 -12.78 10.72 -4.39
CA LEU A 106 -12.65 9.66 -5.39
C LEU A 106 -11.31 9.66 -6.14
N PRO A 107 -10.80 10.78 -6.67
CA PRO A 107 -9.51 10.78 -7.37
C PRO A 107 -8.36 10.41 -6.45
N ILE A 108 -8.41 10.82 -5.18
CA ILE A 108 -7.41 10.44 -4.16
C ILE A 108 -7.41 8.92 -3.96
N ARG A 109 -8.59 8.32 -3.76
CA ARG A 109 -8.72 6.86 -3.62
C ARG A 109 -8.23 6.11 -4.85
N ALA A 110 -8.53 6.62 -6.04
CA ALA A 110 -8.09 6.00 -7.29
C ALA A 110 -6.56 6.05 -7.42
N ALA A 111 -5.91 7.16 -7.03
CA ALA A 111 -4.46 7.31 -7.08
C ALA A 111 -3.74 6.41 -6.06
N THR A 112 -4.21 6.39 -4.81
CA THR A 112 -3.59 5.64 -3.71
C THR A 112 -3.93 4.15 -3.70
N HIS A 113 -4.84 3.69 -4.57
CA HIS A 113 -5.25 2.28 -4.60
C HIS A 113 -4.08 1.31 -4.81
N LYS A 114 -3.09 1.69 -5.63
CA LYS A 114 -1.90 0.87 -5.86
C LYS A 114 -1.01 0.75 -4.62
N ASP A 115 -0.91 1.82 -3.82
CA ASP A 115 -0.18 1.80 -2.55
C ASP A 115 -0.84 0.84 -1.56
N TYR A 116 -2.18 0.86 -1.50
CA TYR A 116 -2.95 -0.08 -0.68
C TYR A 116 -2.74 -1.54 -1.09
N LEU A 117 -2.73 -1.85 -2.39
CA LEU A 117 -2.48 -3.23 -2.85
C LEU A 117 -1.08 -3.72 -2.49
N ILE A 118 -0.07 -2.83 -2.58
CA ILE A 118 1.30 -3.17 -2.18
C ILE A 118 1.40 -3.35 -0.66
N SER A 119 0.80 -2.47 0.14
CA SER A 119 0.83 -2.62 1.60
C SER A 119 0.18 -3.94 2.02
N LEU A 120 -0.94 -4.30 1.40
CA LEU A 120 -1.62 -5.56 1.64
C LEU A 120 -0.74 -6.77 1.28
N LEU A 121 0.01 -6.70 0.17
CA LEU A 121 0.94 -7.75 -0.24
C LEU A 121 2.15 -7.87 0.72
N LEU A 122 2.70 -6.75 1.18
CA LEU A 122 3.81 -6.73 2.13
C LEU A 122 3.42 -7.37 3.47
N GLU A 123 2.21 -7.06 3.95
CA GLU A 123 1.67 -7.62 5.18
C GLU A 123 1.31 -9.11 5.02
N ASN A 124 0.58 -9.46 3.96
CA ASN A 124 -0.07 -10.77 3.83
C ASN A 124 0.58 -11.73 2.81
N GLY A 125 1.71 -11.37 2.18
CA GLY A 125 2.34 -12.20 1.14
C GLY A 125 2.65 -13.65 1.56
N GLY A 126 2.81 -13.90 2.86
CA GLY A 126 3.00 -15.25 3.38
C GLY A 126 1.74 -16.12 3.48
N THR A 127 0.56 -15.57 3.18
CA THR A 127 -0.76 -16.20 3.38
C THR A 127 -1.34 -16.73 2.07
N SER A 128 -2.15 -17.78 2.13
CA SER A 128 -2.86 -18.30 0.96
C SER A 128 -3.75 -17.24 0.34
N GLY A 129 -3.68 -17.07 -1.00
CA GLY A 129 -4.42 -16.04 -1.74
C GLY A 129 -3.59 -14.81 -2.13
N PHE A 130 -2.38 -14.66 -1.56
CA PHE A 130 -1.43 -13.63 -1.99
C PHE A 130 -0.30 -14.25 -2.81
N ASN A 131 -0.13 -13.78 -4.04
CA ASN A 131 0.95 -14.23 -4.91
C ASN A 131 2.24 -13.47 -4.57
N SER A 132 3.01 -13.97 -3.62
CA SER A 132 4.38 -13.51 -3.35
C SER A 132 5.39 -14.63 -3.57
N TYR A 133 6.53 -14.27 -4.16
CA TYR A 133 7.68 -15.15 -4.32
C TYR A 133 8.82 -14.60 -3.47
N ASP A 134 9.09 -15.28 -2.34
CA ASP A 134 10.21 -14.98 -1.45
C ASP A 134 11.26 -16.10 -1.64
N PHE A 135 12.50 -15.74 -2.03
CA PHE A 135 13.60 -16.72 -2.23
C PHE A 135 13.87 -17.60 -1.00
N ASP A 136 13.57 -17.07 0.19
CA ASP A 136 13.50 -17.80 1.44
C ASP A 136 12.28 -17.32 2.24
N ARG A 137 11.19 -18.09 2.18
CA ARG A 137 9.91 -17.77 2.85
C ARG A 137 10.04 -17.75 4.37
N GLU A 138 10.95 -18.52 4.96
CA GLU A 138 11.16 -18.54 6.42
C GLU A 138 11.97 -17.32 6.87
N GLN A 139 13.05 -17.01 6.15
CA GLN A 139 13.89 -15.85 6.43
C GLN A 139 13.14 -14.53 6.18
N ALA A 140 12.35 -14.42 5.11
CA ALA A 140 11.51 -13.25 4.85
C ALA A 140 10.43 -13.03 5.94
N ARG A 141 9.83 -14.11 6.46
CA ARG A 141 8.91 -14.04 7.62
C ARG A 141 9.64 -13.65 8.91
N ALA A 142 10.88 -14.08 9.10
CA ALA A 142 11.69 -13.70 10.25
C ALA A 142 12.03 -12.19 10.20
N ILE A 143 12.50 -11.70 9.06
CA ILE A 143 12.81 -10.27 8.84
C ILE A 143 11.57 -9.40 9.05
N ARG A 144 10.40 -9.77 8.50
CA ARG A 144 9.15 -9.03 8.71
C ARG A 144 8.79 -8.92 10.20
N ARG A 145 8.88 -10.03 10.95
CA ARG A 145 8.63 -10.04 12.39
C ARG A 145 9.63 -9.17 13.15
N GLU A 146 10.90 -9.17 12.73
CA GLU A 146 11.94 -8.35 13.33
C GLU A 146 11.70 -6.86 13.10
N ILE A 147 11.36 -6.44 11.88
CA ILE A 147 11.05 -5.03 11.55
C ILE A 147 9.86 -4.54 12.38
N VAL A 148 8.78 -5.32 12.44
CA VAL A 148 7.60 -4.97 13.27
C VAL A 148 7.97 -4.91 14.75
N GLY A 149 8.80 -5.85 15.22
CA GLY A 149 9.30 -5.85 16.60
C GLY A 149 10.21 -4.67 16.92
N LEU A 150 11.06 -4.24 15.99
CA LEU A 150 11.89 -3.05 16.12
C LEU A 150 11.03 -1.79 16.22
N HIS A 151 10.03 -1.64 15.36
CA HIS A 151 9.13 -0.49 15.40
C HIS A 151 8.36 -0.41 16.73
N ALA A 152 7.85 -1.54 17.23
CA ALA A 152 7.18 -1.60 18.53
C ALA A 152 8.12 -1.22 19.70
N ARG A 153 9.38 -1.68 19.67
CA ARG A 153 10.40 -1.30 20.66
C ARG A 153 10.73 0.18 20.60
N THR A 154 10.87 0.76 19.42
CA THR A 154 11.10 2.19 19.24
C THR A 154 9.95 3.01 19.81
N MET A 155 8.70 2.61 19.57
CA MET A 155 7.52 3.26 20.15
C MET A 155 7.50 3.19 21.68
N MET A 156 7.85 2.03 22.25
CA MET A 156 7.96 1.88 23.71
C MET A 156 9.07 2.75 24.31
N LEU A 157 10.23 2.84 23.64
CA LEU A 157 11.32 3.73 24.05
C LEU A 157 10.90 5.20 24.02
N HIS A 158 10.14 5.62 23.01
CA HIS A 158 9.58 6.97 22.95
C HIS A 158 8.59 7.23 24.09
N LEU A 159 7.73 6.25 24.41
CA LEU A 159 6.79 6.36 25.53
C LEU A 159 7.53 6.47 26.88
N GLU A 160 8.50 5.61 27.13
CA GLU A 160 9.33 5.65 28.35
C GLU A 160 10.12 6.96 28.45
N ALA A 161 10.63 7.47 27.32
CA ALA A 161 11.30 8.77 27.26
C ALA A 161 10.31 9.89 27.62
N GLU A 162 9.10 9.89 27.07
CA GLU A 162 8.05 10.86 27.41
C GLU A 162 7.69 10.83 28.91
N GLU A 163 7.56 9.63 29.51
CA GLU A 163 7.26 9.51 30.94
C GLU A 163 8.39 10.03 31.83
N LYS A 164 9.65 9.77 31.47
CA LYS A 164 10.82 10.30 32.19
C LYS A 164 10.89 11.82 32.07
N ILE A 165 10.67 12.36 30.88
CA ILE A 165 10.63 13.80 30.60
C ILE A 165 9.51 14.48 31.42
N ARG A 166 8.33 13.86 31.51
CA ARG A 166 7.20 14.36 32.31
C ARG A 166 7.50 14.44 33.81
N LYS A 167 8.40 13.59 34.33
CA LYS A 167 8.84 13.64 35.74
C LYS A 167 9.84 14.77 36.02
N ILE A 168 10.49 15.31 34.99
CA ILE A 168 11.55 16.33 35.11
C ILE A 168 11.01 17.73 34.79
N LEU A 169 10.08 17.85 33.85
CA LEU A 169 9.60 19.14 33.32
C LEU A 169 8.28 19.57 33.94
N THR A 170 8.09 20.90 34.03
CA THR A 170 6.77 21.46 34.37
C THR A 170 5.79 21.25 33.21
N LYS A 171 4.48 21.27 33.52
CA LYS A 171 3.42 21.01 32.53
C LYS A 171 3.54 21.93 31.30
N GLU A 172 3.81 23.22 31.50
CA GLU A 172 3.98 24.20 30.42
C GLU A 172 5.22 23.92 29.54
N GLN A 173 6.33 23.49 30.13
CA GLN A 173 7.54 23.15 29.37
C GLN A 173 7.35 21.87 28.53
N PHE A 174 6.60 20.90 29.06
CA PHE A 174 6.25 19.67 28.35
C PHE A 174 5.30 19.93 27.18
N ASP A 175 4.26 20.75 27.39
CA ASP A 175 3.30 21.10 26.34
C ASP A 175 3.98 21.88 25.19
N LYS A 176 4.93 22.77 25.51
CA LYS A 176 5.76 23.48 24.53
C LYS A 176 6.69 22.54 23.74
N MET A 177 7.27 21.54 24.40
CA MET A 177 8.09 20.51 23.74
C MET A 177 7.25 19.65 22.78
N ARG A 178 6.02 19.26 23.18
CA ARG A 178 5.10 18.52 22.31
C ARG A 178 4.65 19.33 21.10
N ALA A 179 4.50 20.64 21.24
CA ALA A 179 4.20 21.52 20.12
C ALA A 179 5.33 21.55 19.08
N LEU A 180 6.59 21.56 19.54
CA LEU A 180 7.78 21.54 18.68
C LEU A 180 8.03 20.19 17.97
N MET A 181 7.55 19.07 18.53
CA MET A 181 7.70 17.73 17.92
C MET A 181 6.60 17.40 16.89
N LYS A 182 5.59 18.26 16.74
CA LYS A 182 4.48 18.07 15.78
C LYS A 182 4.66 18.83 14.46
N GLU A 183 5.66 19.71 14.37
CA GLU A 183 6.13 20.35 13.12
C GLU A 183 7.15 19.46 12.40
#